data_AF-A0A239V7H7-F1
#
_entry.id   AF-A0A239V7H7-F1
#
_cell.length_a   1.000
_cell.length_b   1.000
_cell.length_c   1.000
_cell.angle_alpha   90.00
_cell.angle_beta   90.00
_cell.angle_gamma   90.00
#
_symmetry.space_group_name_H-M   'P 1'
#
loop_
_entity.id
_entity.type
_entity.pdbx_description
1 polymer ?
#
loop_
_entity_poly.entity_id
_entity_poly.type
_entity_poly.pdbx_seq_one_letter_code
_entity_poly.pdbx_strand_id
1 'polypeptide(L)'
;MTQLLSNPSLRRTLANITALKTTLALITLTVLCGIHAPTPAAHAAPTNTGTSSDNAITVTTTATPASIPPGGSQVSMAYTVTNNTAERAYLVSMLDNKCPAVRQTSGLKTDSIRWYIEPGKTANFSCNFFAGIALDATITATFTTYNTTNTWHESSAQATTTVTLATNQCDTLWYSSLLNNSDTGRIGTLGTQPNSAMQPRWTISQLTNSVYDSSAALDVNPVNPNHIYFIPSKAGNSYGGLWRLDTNTGTATRITTNTTATTSVRLAADRNGTLWSWATNGILYSLAPGTTTWTAHTLTAASSTDGRTTLTADQTKNLGAGDLVTSGNGDLWLLAANTGTNTTYLLSINANESTKPTPPPSSSAS
;
A
#
# COMPACT_ATOMS: atom_id res chain seq x y z
N MET A 1 -0.11 -37.45 -4.28
CA MET A 1 0.78 -38.44 -3.64
C MET A 1 2.20 -37.87 -3.69
N THR A 2 2.58 -37.11 -2.66
CA THR A 2 3.98 -36.70 -2.41
C THR A 2 4.07 -36.37 -0.92
N GLN A 3 4.65 -37.29 -0.15
CA GLN A 3 4.92 -37.16 1.28
C GLN A 3 6.09 -36.19 1.50
N LEU A 4 5.94 -35.29 2.47
CA LEU A 4 7.07 -34.58 3.07
C LEU A 4 7.55 -35.37 4.29
N LEU A 5 8.87 -35.61 4.29
CA LEU A 5 9.62 -36.48 5.18
C LEU A 5 9.52 -36.07 6.66
N SER A 6 9.35 -37.06 7.53
CA SER A 6 9.54 -36.96 8.97
C SER A 6 11.03 -37.01 9.30
N ASN A 7 11.52 -36.04 10.08
CA ASN A 7 12.85 -36.12 10.69
C ASN A 7 12.69 -36.52 12.17
N PRO A 8 13.18 -37.70 12.60
CA PRO A 8 13.11 -38.14 13.98
C PRO A 8 14.35 -37.68 14.77
N SER A 9 14.17 -37.59 16.09
CA SER A 9 15.20 -37.48 17.14
C SER A 9 15.68 -36.09 17.56
N LEU A 10 14.92 -35.47 18.46
CA LEU A 10 15.49 -34.74 19.59
C LEU A 10 14.84 -35.28 20.87
N ARG A 11 15.60 -36.11 21.60
CA ARG A 11 15.22 -36.66 22.90
C ARG A 11 14.96 -35.50 23.87
N ARG A 12 13.75 -35.45 24.45
CA ARG A 12 13.45 -34.61 25.62
C ARG A 12 14.31 -35.06 26.79
N THR A 13 15.33 -34.28 27.12
CA THR A 13 15.94 -34.31 28.46
C THR A 13 15.33 -33.18 29.26
N LEU A 14 14.61 -33.53 30.33
CA LEU A 14 14.12 -32.60 31.34
C LEU A 14 15.34 -32.12 32.15
N ALA A 15 15.84 -30.93 31.84
CA ALA A 15 16.81 -30.23 32.66
C ALA A 15 16.29 -28.82 32.96
N ASN A 16 16.22 -28.53 34.25
CA ASN A 16 15.84 -27.27 34.91
C ASN A 16 16.14 -26.01 34.09
N ILE A 17 15.10 -25.31 33.62
CA ILE A 17 15.20 -23.95 33.11
C ILE A 17 15.01 -23.00 34.30
N THR A 18 16.12 -22.64 34.94
CA THR A 18 16.21 -21.41 35.71
C THR A 18 16.00 -20.24 34.74
N ALA A 19 15.11 -19.32 35.12
CA ALA A 19 14.57 -18.25 34.30
C ALA A 19 15.63 -17.43 33.53
N LEU A 20 15.68 -17.63 32.21
CA LEU A 20 16.26 -16.65 31.29
C LEU A 20 15.17 -15.63 30.96
N LYS A 21 15.12 -14.53 31.72
CA LYS A 21 14.31 -13.34 31.36
C LYS A 21 14.95 -12.67 30.14
N THR A 22 14.68 -13.16 28.95
CA THR A 22 14.89 -12.40 27.71
C THR A 22 13.77 -11.37 27.59
N THR A 23 14.07 -10.13 27.99
CA THR A 23 13.20 -8.97 27.80
C THR A 23 13.19 -8.60 26.32
N LEU A 24 12.05 -8.79 25.67
CA LEU A 24 11.82 -8.36 24.29
C LEU A 24 11.71 -6.84 24.28
N ALA A 25 12.72 -6.14 23.75
CA ALA A 25 12.62 -4.71 23.47
C ALA A 25 11.69 -4.55 22.25
N LEU A 26 10.49 -4.04 22.48
CA LEU A 26 9.54 -3.74 21.41
C LEU A 26 9.96 -2.40 20.78
N ILE A 27 10.49 -2.45 19.57
CA ILE A 27 10.79 -1.28 18.74
C ILE A 27 9.64 -1.14 17.75
N THR A 28 8.87 -0.06 17.85
CA THR A 28 7.90 0.32 16.82
C THR A 28 8.67 1.03 15.71
N LEU A 29 8.71 0.41 14.52
CA LEU A 29 9.48 0.90 13.38
C LEU A 29 8.52 1.29 12.26
N THR A 30 8.31 2.59 12.07
CA THR A 30 7.46 3.11 11.01
C THR A 30 8.32 3.50 9.82
N VAL A 31 8.18 2.76 8.73
CA VAL A 31 8.81 3.09 7.45
C VAL A 31 7.88 4.03 6.70
N LEU A 32 8.02 5.34 6.92
CA LEU A 32 7.30 6.32 6.11
C LEU A 32 8.25 7.24 5.35
N CYS A 33 8.06 7.23 4.03
CA CYS A 33 8.69 8.15 3.12
C CYS A 33 7.91 9.48 3.20
N GLY A 34 8.57 10.56 3.59
CA GLY A 34 7.99 11.90 3.52
C GLY A 34 7.69 12.25 2.06
N ILE A 35 6.44 12.13 1.65
CA ILE A 35 6.05 12.33 0.25
C ILE A 35 5.86 13.83 -0.02
N HIS A 36 6.98 14.56 -0.12
CA HIS A 36 7.02 15.74 -0.98
C HIS A 36 7.55 15.34 -2.35
N ALA A 37 6.94 14.31 -2.95
CA ALA A 37 6.93 14.24 -4.40
C ALA A 37 5.81 15.19 -4.83
N PRO A 38 6.05 16.22 -5.67
CA PRO A 38 4.93 16.80 -6.40
C PRO A 38 4.18 15.63 -7.01
N THR A 39 2.84 15.59 -6.87
CA THR A 39 1.99 14.64 -7.60
C THR A 39 2.58 14.60 -9.01
N PRO A 40 3.17 13.47 -9.46
CA PRO A 40 3.78 13.44 -10.77
C PRO A 40 2.72 13.96 -11.71
N ALA A 41 3.00 15.08 -12.38
CA ALA A 41 2.09 15.58 -13.40
C ALA A 41 1.75 14.36 -14.26
N ALA A 42 0.46 14.17 -14.56
CA ALA A 42 -0.03 13.05 -15.35
C ALA A 42 0.57 13.12 -16.75
N HIS A 43 1.85 12.75 -16.84
CA HIS A 43 2.62 12.74 -18.04
C HIS A 43 2.57 11.30 -18.51
N ALA A 44 2.06 11.14 -19.71
CA ALA A 44 2.12 9.86 -20.38
C ALA A 44 3.60 9.51 -20.60
N ALA A 45 3.93 8.23 -20.53
CA ALA A 45 5.24 7.73 -20.93
C ALA A 45 5.49 8.10 -22.39
N PRO A 46 6.75 8.08 -22.86
CA PRO A 46 7.03 8.10 -24.28
C PRO A 46 6.17 7.05 -24.98
N THR A 47 5.55 7.42 -26.09
CA THR A 47 4.81 6.47 -26.92
C THR A 47 5.80 5.48 -27.53
N ASN A 48 5.66 4.21 -27.21
CA ASN A 48 6.47 3.15 -27.78
C ASN A 48 5.68 2.45 -28.88
N THR A 49 6.38 2.04 -29.94
CA THR A 49 5.77 1.48 -31.15
C THR A 49 6.44 0.17 -31.51
N GLY A 50 5.63 -0.78 -31.95
CA GLY A 50 6.08 -2.03 -32.55
C GLY A 50 5.28 -2.34 -33.80
N THR A 51 5.98 -2.87 -34.80
CA THR A 51 5.41 -3.23 -36.09
C THR A 51 5.60 -4.73 -36.29
N SER A 52 4.60 -5.38 -36.87
CA SER A 52 4.67 -6.79 -37.21
C SER A 52 5.76 -7.04 -38.27
N SER A 53 6.32 -8.25 -38.32
CA SER A 53 7.41 -8.58 -39.27
C SER A 53 7.01 -8.48 -40.75
N ASP A 54 5.73 -8.61 -41.04
CA ASP A 54 5.11 -8.43 -42.36
C ASP A 54 4.69 -6.96 -42.64
N ASN A 55 4.89 -6.07 -41.67
CA ASN A 55 4.44 -4.67 -41.65
C ASN A 55 2.92 -4.45 -41.74
N ALA A 56 2.11 -5.50 -41.61
CA ALA A 56 0.66 -5.42 -41.77
C ALA A 56 -0.05 -4.65 -40.65
N ILE A 57 0.47 -4.71 -39.42
CA ILE A 57 -0.06 -3.95 -38.29
C ILE A 57 1.03 -3.24 -37.51
N THR A 58 0.66 -2.15 -36.86
CA THR A 58 1.53 -1.42 -35.93
C THR A 58 0.77 -1.16 -34.65
N VAL A 59 1.35 -1.50 -33.50
CA VAL A 59 0.79 -1.22 -32.19
C VAL A 59 1.64 -0.15 -31.50
N THR A 60 0.98 0.88 -31.00
CA THR A 60 1.58 1.86 -30.09
C THR A 60 1.04 1.66 -28.68
N THR A 61 1.87 1.95 -27.69
CA THR A 61 1.51 1.84 -26.27
C THR A 61 2.03 3.05 -25.51
N THR A 62 1.24 3.48 -24.53
CA THR A 62 1.56 4.61 -23.64
C THR A 62 1.01 4.32 -22.25
N ALA A 63 1.75 4.69 -21.20
CA ALA A 63 1.34 4.52 -19.80
C ALA A 63 1.11 5.89 -19.14
N THR A 64 0.05 6.05 -18.36
CA THR A 64 -0.21 7.28 -17.59
C THR A 64 -0.56 6.92 -16.13
N PRO A 65 0.23 7.37 -15.13
CA PRO A 65 1.48 8.14 -15.27
C PRO A 65 2.67 7.26 -15.75
N ALA A 66 3.67 7.89 -16.35
CA ALA A 66 4.94 7.25 -16.74
C ALA A 66 5.85 6.88 -15.56
N SER A 67 5.68 7.60 -14.46
CA SER A 67 6.45 7.43 -13.22
C SER A 67 5.49 7.42 -12.03
N ILE A 68 5.60 6.40 -11.19
CA ILE A 68 4.76 6.22 -10.00
C ILE A 68 5.55 6.57 -8.74
N PRO A 69 4.90 7.10 -7.68
CA PRO A 69 5.57 7.36 -6.41
C PRO A 69 5.93 6.04 -5.69
N PRO A 70 6.86 6.08 -4.71
CA PRO A 70 7.00 5.02 -3.71
C PRO A 70 5.65 4.69 -3.07
N GLY A 71 5.33 3.40 -2.97
CA GLY A 71 4.01 2.94 -2.51
C GLY A 71 2.97 2.75 -3.62
N GLY A 72 3.32 3.09 -4.87
CA GLY A 72 2.55 2.74 -6.06
C GLY A 72 1.46 3.73 -6.47
N SER A 73 0.90 3.52 -7.66
CA SER A 73 -0.23 4.29 -8.19
C SER A 73 -1.04 3.45 -9.17
N GLN A 74 -2.27 3.89 -9.43
CA GLN A 74 -3.04 3.38 -10.56
C GLN A 74 -2.37 3.83 -11.86
N VAL A 75 -2.14 2.88 -12.76
CA VAL A 75 -1.59 3.10 -14.10
C VAL A 75 -2.67 2.80 -15.12
N SER A 76 -2.85 3.73 -16.06
CA SER A 76 -3.68 3.56 -17.24
C SER A 76 -2.80 3.34 -18.47
N MET A 77 -2.96 2.19 -19.10
CA MET A 77 -2.35 1.86 -20.37
C MET A 77 -3.31 2.20 -21.50
N ALA A 78 -2.81 2.92 -22.49
CA ALA A 78 -3.49 3.16 -23.76
C ALA A 78 -2.74 2.45 -24.88
N TYR A 79 -3.48 1.76 -25.74
CA TYR A 79 -2.94 1.07 -26.92
C TYR A 79 -3.67 1.53 -28.17
N THR A 80 -2.93 1.80 -29.25
CA THR A 80 -3.50 2.08 -30.57
C THR A 80 -2.93 1.10 -31.57
N VAL A 81 -3.79 0.34 -32.23
CA VAL A 81 -3.41 -0.59 -33.31
C VAL A 81 -3.79 0.04 -34.64
N THR A 82 -2.84 0.14 -35.56
CA THR A 82 -3.01 0.63 -36.93
C THR A 82 -2.99 -0.56 -37.89
N ASN A 83 -3.97 -0.64 -38.78
CA ASN A 83 -3.97 -1.56 -39.91
C ASN A 83 -3.30 -0.89 -41.11
N ASN A 84 -2.12 -1.39 -41.49
CA ASN A 84 -1.34 -0.84 -42.61
C ASN A 84 -1.67 -1.52 -43.95
N THR A 85 -2.56 -2.51 -43.96
CA THR A 85 -2.92 -3.23 -45.18
C THR A 85 -4.02 -2.52 -45.96
N ALA A 86 -4.16 -2.90 -47.24
CA ALA A 86 -5.27 -2.47 -48.10
C ALA A 86 -6.60 -3.20 -47.78
N GLU A 87 -6.54 -4.24 -46.94
CA GLU A 87 -7.67 -5.09 -46.59
C GLU A 87 -8.05 -4.95 -45.10
N ARG A 88 -9.14 -5.58 -44.68
CA ARG A 88 -9.54 -5.60 -43.26
C ARG A 88 -8.55 -6.42 -42.44
N ALA A 89 -8.12 -5.90 -41.29
CA ALA A 89 -7.39 -6.67 -40.29
C ALA A 89 -8.37 -7.18 -39.23
N TYR A 90 -8.54 -8.49 -39.12
CA TYR A 90 -9.48 -9.13 -38.19
C TYR A 90 -8.83 -9.40 -36.85
N LEU A 91 -9.45 -8.92 -35.76
CA LEU A 91 -8.92 -9.09 -34.41
C LEU A 91 -8.92 -10.57 -34.01
N VAL A 92 -7.75 -11.08 -33.60
CA VAL A 92 -7.59 -12.41 -33.00
C VAL A 92 -7.42 -12.28 -31.50
N SER A 93 -6.45 -11.49 -31.05
CA SER A 93 -6.19 -11.29 -29.62
C SER A 93 -5.48 -9.97 -29.32
N MET A 94 -5.72 -9.48 -28.10
CA MET A 94 -5.03 -8.34 -27.48
C MET A 94 -4.66 -8.75 -26.05
N LEU A 95 -3.38 -9.02 -25.81
CA LEU A 95 -2.89 -9.52 -24.53
C LEU A 95 -1.73 -8.67 -24.05
N ASP A 96 -1.81 -8.19 -22.81
CA ASP A 96 -0.70 -7.50 -22.15
C ASP A 96 -0.27 -8.29 -20.91
N ASN A 97 1.04 -8.40 -20.70
CA ASN A 97 1.64 -9.27 -19.67
C ASN A 97 1.48 -8.75 -18.22
N LYS A 98 0.91 -7.56 -18.01
CA LYS A 98 0.64 -6.95 -16.69
C LYS A 98 -0.83 -6.60 -16.52
N CYS A 99 -1.51 -6.35 -17.63
CA CYS A 99 -2.92 -6.05 -17.65
C CYS A 99 -3.79 -7.32 -17.58
N PRO A 100 -4.69 -7.46 -16.58
CA PRO A 100 -5.59 -8.61 -16.50
C PRO A 100 -6.72 -8.59 -17.55
N ALA A 101 -7.09 -7.42 -18.08
CA ALA A 101 -8.15 -7.31 -19.09
C ALA A 101 -7.96 -6.08 -19.99
N VAL A 102 -7.50 -6.30 -21.22
CA VAL A 102 -7.44 -5.24 -22.25
C VAL A 102 -8.83 -5.05 -22.85
N ARG A 103 -9.33 -3.80 -22.84
CA ARG A 103 -10.67 -3.47 -23.32
C ARG A 103 -10.60 -2.56 -24.54
N GLN A 104 -11.39 -2.85 -25.56
CA GLN A 104 -11.56 -1.96 -26.70
C GLN A 104 -12.29 -0.68 -26.25
N THR A 105 -11.82 0.47 -26.72
CA THR A 105 -12.44 1.78 -26.48
C THR A 105 -13.02 2.39 -27.75
N SER A 106 -12.42 2.17 -28.92
CA SER A 106 -12.94 2.69 -30.21
C SER A 106 -12.28 2.02 -31.43
N GLY A 107 -12.85 2.25 -32.63
CA GLY A 107 -12.21 1.98 -33.92
C GLY A 107 -12.34 0.57 -34.50
N LEU A 108 -12.82 -0.42 -33.73
CA LEU A 108 -13.24 -1.71 -34.30
C LEU A 108 -14.62 -1.59 -34.96
N LYS A 109 -14.77 -2.24 -36.12
CA LYS A 109 -16.05 -2.54 -36.77
C LYS A 109 -16.32 -4.03 -36.71
N THR A 110 -17.56 -4.44 -36.99
CA THR A 110 -17.95 -5.85 -37.04
C THR A 110 -18.61 -6.17 -38.38
N ASP A 111 -18.37 -7.37 -38.90
CA ASP A 111 -19.10 -7.94 -40.04
C ASP A 111 -20.18 -8.95 -39.59
N SER A 112 -20.61 -8.84 -38.32
CA SER A 112 -21.51 -9.75 -37.59
C SER A 112 -20.85 -11.02 -37.06
N ILE A 113 -19.63 -11.36 -37.49
CA ILE A 113 -18.93 -12.58 -37.03
C ILE A 113 -17.61 -12.20 -36.37
N ARG A 114 -16.88 -11.25 -36.93
CA ARG A 114 -15.54 -10.86 -36.43
C ARG A 114 -15.40 -9.36 -36.34
N TRP A 115 -14.66 -8.94 -35.33
CA TRP A 115 -14.23 -7.55 -35.19
C TRP A 115 -13.01 -7.28 -36.07
N TYR A 116 -12.97 -6.12 -36.71
CA TYR A 116 -11.88 -5.75 -37.61
C TYR A 116 -11.57 -4.25 -37.57
N ILE A 117 -10.38 -3.91 -38.05
CA ILE A 117 -9.95 -2.55 -38.34
C ILE A 117 -9.98 -2.35 -39.85
N GLU A 118 -10.59 -1.25 -40.31
CA GLU A 118 -10.61 -0.91 -41.73
C GLU A 118 -9.21 -0.64 -42.29
N PRO A 119 -9.01 -0.78 -43.62
CA PRO A 119 -7.76 -0.43 -44.28
C PRO A 119 -7.27 0.98 -43.91
N GLY A 120 -6.02 1.10 -43.48
CA GLY A 120 -5.41 2.38 -43.10
C GLY A 120 -6.02 3.06 -41.86
N LYS A 121 -6.86 2.37 -41.08
CA LYS A 121 -7.49 2.92 -39.87
C LYS A 121 -6.88 2.35 -38.60
N THR A 122 -7.31 2.91 -37.47
CA THR A 122 -6.83 2.55 -36.13
C THR A 122 -7.95 2.10 -35.22
N ALA A 123 -7.65 1.17 -34.31
CA ALA A 123 -8.48 0.86 -33.15
C ALA A 123 -7.74 1.15 -31.84
N ASN A 124 -8.48 1.61 -30.84
CA ASN A 124 -7.93 1.95 -29.53
C ASN A 124 -8.42 0.98 -28.47
N PHE A 125 -7.52 0.70 -27.52
CA PHE A 125 -7.75 -0.18 -26.40
C PHE A 125 -7.14 0.44 -25.14
N SER A 126 -7.61 0.02 -23.98
CA SER A 126 -7.10 0.50 -22.70
C SER A 126 -7.11 -0.59 -21.64
N CYS A 127 -6.28 -0.39 -20.63
CA CYS A 127 -6.29 -1.17 -19.40
C CYS A 127 -5.91 -0.33 -18.20
N ASN A 128 -6.46 -0.64 -17.03
CA ASN A 128 -6.06 -0.02 -15.78
C ASN A 128 -5.63 -1.11 -14.80
N PHE A 129 -4.50 -0.89 -14.11
CA PHE A 129 -4.02 -1.76 -13.04
C PHE A 129 -3.21 -0.95 -12.02
N PHE A 130 -3.00 -1.51 -10.84
CA PHE A 130 -2.17 -0.91 -9.82
C PHE A 130 -0.72 -1.36 -9.98
N ALA A 131 0.22 -0.42 -10.02
CA ALA A 131 1.65 -0.70 -10.04
C ALA A 131 2.28 -0.22 -8.73
N GLY A 132 2.95 -1.12 -8.00
CA GLY A 132 3.68 -0.82 -6.76
C GLY A 132 5.21 -0.78 -6.91
N ILE A 133 5.73 -1.25 -8.05
CA ILE A 133 7.16 -1.33 -8.39
C ILE A 133 7.35 -0.92 -9.86
N ALA A 134 8.58 -0.58 -10.23
CA ALA A 134 8.95 -0.40 -11.63
C ALA A 134 8.68 -1.69 -12.42
N LEU A 135 8.16 -1.56 -13.64
CA LEU A 135 7.79 -2.69 -14.48
C LEU A 135 7.81 -2.33 -15.96
N ASP A 136 7.91 -3.37 -16.79
CA ASP A 136 7.70 -3.30 -18.23
C ASP A 136 6.38 -3.99 -18.59
N ALA A 137 5.46 -3.22 -19.14
CA ALA A 137 4.20 -3.70 -19.71
C ALA A 137 4.38 -3.88 -21.22
N THR A 138 4.13 -5.09 -21.72
CA THR A 138 4.26 -5.45 -23.13
C THR A 138 2.92 -5.91 -23.65
N ILE A 139 2.39 -5.17 -24.62
CA ILE A 139 1.19 -5.53 -25.37
C ILE A 139 1.59 -6.38 -26.58
N THR A 140 0.87 -7.48 -26.79
CA THR A 140 0.89 -8.28 -28.02
C THR A 140 -0.46 -8.15 -28.70
N ALA A 141 -0.46 -7.58 -29.90
CA ALA A 141 -1.62 -7.46 -30.76
C ALA A 141 -1.52 -8.49 -31.89
N THR A 142 -2.53 -9.34 -32.04
CA THR A 142 -2.58 -10.33 -33.12
C THR A 142 -3.85 -10.17 -33.95
N PHE A 143 -3.66 -10.05 -35.26
CA PHE A 143 -4.73 -9.87 -36.23
C PHE A 143 -4.55 -10.82 -37.40
N THR A 144 -5.64 -11.37 -37.95
CA THR A 144 -5.59 -12.02 -39.26
C THR A 144 -5.61 -10.94 -40.34
N THR A 145 -4.58 -10.91 -41.18
CA THR A 145 -4.42 -9.93 -42.25
C THR A 145 -4.18 -10.60 -43.60
N TYR A 146 -4.32 -9.83 -44.67
CA TYR A 146 -4.12 -10.29 -46.04
C TYR A 146 -2.74 -9.83 -46.53
N ASN A 147 -1.84 -10.78 -46.84
CA ASN A 147 -0.50 -10.43 -47.34
C ASN A 147 -0.49 -10.20 -48.86
N THR A 148 0.67 -9.75 -49.33
CA THR A 148 1.01 -9.57 -50.75
C THR A 148 0.98 -10.88 -51.56
N THR A 149 0.94 -12.05 -50.92
CA THR A 149 0.79 -13.36 -51.58
C THR A 149 -0.66 -13.82 -51.64
N ASN A 150 -1.63 -12.92 -51.40
CA ASN A 150 -3.07 -13.18 -51.50
C ASN A 150 -3.61 -14.23 -50.52
N THR A 151 -2.98 -14.36 -49.34
CA THR A 151 -3.36 -15.34 -48.31
C THR A 151 -3.62 -14.68 -46.96
N TRP A 152 -4.68 -15.15 -46.30
CA TRP A 152 -4.98 -14.77 -44.92
C TRP A 152 -4.01 -15.48 -43.97
N HIS A 153 -3.39 -14.72 -43.08
CA HIS A 153 -2.44 -15.24 -42.10
C HIS A 153 -2.45 -14.35 -40.84
N GLU A 154 -1.90 -14.85 -39.74
CA GLU A 154 -1.77 -14.07 -38.51
C GLU A 154 -0.57 -13.14 -38.58
N SER A 155 -0.81 -11.87 -38.29
CA SER A 155 0.17 -10.83 -38.10
C SER A 155 0.19 -10.42 -36.64
N SER A 156 1.37 -10.36 -36.05
CA SER A 156 1.55 -10.04 -34.63
C SER A 156 2.56 -8.91 -34.46
N ALA A 157 2.17 -7.90 -33.67
CA ALA A 157 3.04 -6.78 -33.30
C ALA A 157 3.11 -6.66 -31.77
N GLN A 158 4.28 -6.29 -31.27
CA GLN A 158 4.53 -6.11 -29.84
C GLN A 158 5.15 -4.77 -29.56
N ALA A 159 4.68 -4.10 -28.51
CA ALA A 159 5.31 -2.87 -28.03
C ALA A 159 5.38 -2.88 -26.50
N THR A 160 6.50 -2.38 -25.98
CA THR A 160 6.79 -2.37 -24.54
C THR A 160 6.83 -0.93 -24.04
N THR A 161 6.14 -0.67 -22.92
CA THR A 161 6.25 0.58 -22.18
C THR A 161 6.75 0.31 -20.78
N THR A 162 7.79 1.04 -20.38
CA THR A 162 8.31 1.04 -19.02
C THR A 162 7.53 2.02 -18.16
N VAL A 163 7.02 1.54 -17.02
CA VAL A 163 6.55 2.38 -15.91
C VAL A 163 7.68 2.44 -14.90
N THR A 164 8.20 3.64 -14.68
CA THR A 164 9.31 3.84 -13.74
C THR A 164 8.79 4.06 -12.33
N LEU A 165 9.54 3.63 -11.33
CA LEU A 165 9.35 4.11 -9.97
C LEU A 165 10.12 5.41 -9.84
N ALA A 166 9.45 6.50 -9.47
CA ALA A 166 10.12 7.74 -9.14
C ALA A 166 11.14 7.42 -8.04
N THR A 167 12.42 7.60 -8.36
CA THR A 167 13.49 7.43 -7.38
C THR A 167 13.29 8.50 -6.33
N ASN A 168 12.77 8.13 -5.17
CA ASN A 168 12.95 8.93 -3.98
C ASN A 168 13.49 8.06 -2.85
N GLN A 169 14.50 8.63 -2.22
CA GLN A 169 15.38 8.03 -1.24
C GLN A 169 14.58 7.86 0.06
N CYS A 170 13.89 6.73 0.23
CA CYS A 170 13.55 6.28 1.58
C CYS A 170 14.86 5.79 2.23
N ASP A 171 15.80 6.72 2.43
CA ASP A 171 17.09 6.49 3.04
C ASP A 171 17.02 6.56 4.56
N THR A 172 15.87 6.97 5.11
CA THR A 172 15.67 7.25 6.53
C THR A 172 14.36 6.65 7.02
N LEU A 173 14.45 5.88 8.10
CA LEU A 173 13.34 5.37 8.90
C LEU A 173 13.20 6.20 10.16
N TRP A 174 11.97 6.43 10.58
CA TRP A 174 11.67 7.06 11.86
C TRP A 174 11.34 5.98 12.89
N TYR A 175 11.86 6.15 14.11
CA TYR A 175 11.57 5.24 15.20
C TYR A 175 11.20 6.00 16.46
N SER A 176 10.40 5.34 17.29
CA SER A 176 10.27 5.67 18.71
C SER A 176 10.69 4.46 19.53
N SER A 177 11.33 4.70 20.67
CA SER A 177 11.83 3.62 21.53
C SER A 177 11.11 3.59 22.87
N LEU A 178 10.77 2.38 23.31
CA LEU A 178 10.43 2.05 24.68
C LEU A 178 11.72 1.74 25.48
N LEU A 179 11.66 1.89 26.80
CA LEU A 179 12.81 1.80 27.67
C LEU A 179 13.34 0.38 27.86
N ASN A 180 14.64 0.30 28.14
CA ASN A 180 15.25 -0.73 28.96
C ASN A 180 16.04 -0.06 30.11
N ASN A 181 15.55 -0.24 31.34
CA ASN A 181 16.31 -0.17 32.60
C ASN A 181 16.89 1.16 33.13
N SER A 182 16.47 2.37 32.69
CA SER A 182 16.58 3.66 33.44
C SER A 182 16.55 4.92 32.56
N ASP A 183 16.71 4.79 31.24
CA ASP A 183 16.70 5.95 30.33
C ASP A 183 15.28 6.42 29.99
N THR A 184 15.17 7.50 29.22
CA THR A 184 13.91 8.06 28.70
C THR A 184 13.80 7.72 27.20
N GLY A 185 12.59 7.40 26.74
CA GLY A 185 12.29 6.99 25.37
C GLY A 185 12.59 8.12 24.40
N ARG A 186 12.97 7.75 23.17
CA ARG A 186 13.45 8.71 22.17
C ARG A 186 12.69 8.58 20.86
N ILE A 187 12.59 9.71 20.16
CA ILE A 187 12.26 9.75 18.73
C ILE A 187 13.57 10.01 17.98
N GLY A 188 13.81 9.26 16.92
CA GLY A 188 15.04 9.35 16.14
C GLY A 188 14.89 8.80 14.73
N THR A 189 16.01 8.81 14.02
CA THR A 189 16.12 8.36 12.64
C THR A 189 17.10 7.21 12.49
N LEU A 190 16.87 6.32 11.54
CA LEU A 190 17.78 5.23 11.18
C LEU A 190 17.94 5.22 9.66
N GLY A 191 19.17 5.24 9.16
CA GLY A 191 19.39 5.11 7.73
C GLY A 191 18.96 3.72 7.20
N THR A 192 18.55 3.59 5.94
CA THR A 192 18.17 2.30 5.33
C THR A 192 19.36 1.56 4.71
N GLN A 193 20.54 2.18 4.67
CA GLN A 193 21.76 1.53 4.21
C GLN A 193 22.30 0.54 5.24
N PRO A 194 22.95 -0.57 4.80
CA PRO A 194 23.64 -1.47 5.71
C PRO A 194 24.61 -0.68 6.61
N ASN A 195 24.60 -0.96 7.91
CA ASN A 195 25.41 -0.29 8.95
C ASN A 195 24.99 1.15 9.32
N SER A 196 23.82 1.61 8.89
CA SER A 196 23.29 2.87 9.40
C SER A 196 23.08 2.79 10.92
N ALA A 197 23.66 3.73 11.66
CA ALA A 197 23.44 3.83 13.10
C ALA A 197 22.10 4.50 13.40
N MET A 198 21.42 4.08 14.46
CA MET A 198 20.30 4.84 15.02
C MET A 198 20.81 6.21 15.48
N GLN A 199 20.09 7.26 15.11
CA GLN A 199 20.36 8.65 15.45
C GLN A 199 19.22 9.17 16.33
N PRO A 200 19.33 9.06 17.66
CA PRO A 200 18.32 9.59 18.56
C PRO A 200 18.35 11.12 18.53
N ARG A 201 17.19 11.76 18.38
CA ARG A 201 17.11 13.22 18.20
C ARG A 201 16.38 13.92 19.35
N TRP A 202 15.27 13.36 19.81
CA TRP A 202 14.45 13.97 20.87
C TRP A 202 14.12 12.99 21.97
N THR A 203 14.09 13.51 23.20
CA THR A 203 13.69 12.76 24.39
C THR A 203 12.22 13.00 24.67
N ILE A 204 11.42 11.93 24.78
CA ILE A 204 9.95 12.03 24.90
C ILE A 204 9.53 12.72 26.20
N SER A 205 10.26 12.51 27.30
CA SER A 205 9.99 13.23 28.56
C SER A 205 10.16 14.73 28.41
N GLN A 206 11.17 15.19 27.67
CA GLN A 206 11.34 16.62 27.41
C GLN A 206 10.20 17.15 26.52
N LEU A 207 9.83 16.41 25.48
CA LEU A 207 8.72 16.79 24.59
C LEU A 207 7.37 16.88 25.30
N THR A 208 7.19 16.14 26.40
CA THR A 208 5.91 16.03 27.11
C THR A 208 5.93 16.61 28.52
N ASN A 209 6.90 17.49 28.83
CA ASN A 209 7.06 18.11 30.15
C ASN A 209 7.10 17.09 31.31
N SER A 210 7.82 15.99 31.08
CA SER A 210 8.04 14.87 32.01
C SER A 210 6.79 14.10 32.42
N VAL A 211 5.68 14.28 31.70
CA VAL A 211 4.42 13.53 31.98
C VAL A 211 4.51 12.09 31.44
N TYR A 212 5.21 11.90 30.33
CA TYR A 212 5.38 10.62 29.65
C TYR A 212 6.85 10.36 29.35
N ASP A 213 7.29 9.11 29.44
CA ASP A 213 8.70 8.73 29.28
C ASP A 213 8.96 7.89 28.04
N SER A 214 7.92 7.55 27.28
CA SER A 214 8.00 6.62 26.16
C SER A 214 6.92 6.94 25.12
N SER A 215 6.92 6.23 23.99
CA SER A 215 5.86 6.36 22.98
C SER A 215 5.44 4.98 22.49
N ALA A 216 4.13 4.80 22.42
CA ALA A 216 3.50 3.57 21.99
C ALA A 216 3.45 3.45 20.46
N ALA A 217 3.31 4.58 19.77
CA ALA A 217 3.15 4.64 18.32
C ALA A 217 3.73 5.96 17.79
N LEU A 218 4.30 5.95 16.60
CA LEU A 218 4.59 7.17 15.84
C LEU A 218 4.25 6.99 14.36
N ASP A 219 3.95 8.11 13.70
CA ASP A 219 4.04 8.18 12.26
C ASP A 219 4.39 9.58 11.76
N VAL A 220 4.98 9.65 10.57
CA VAL A 220 5.35 10.91 9.90
C VAL A 220 4.19 11.39 9.06
N ASN A 221 3.87 12.68 9.09
CA ASN A 221 2.87 13.24 8.20
C ASN A 221 3.42 13.29 6.76
N PRO A 222 2.86 12.54 5.79
CA PRO A 222 3.38 12.56 4.42
C PRO A 222 3.16 13.91 3.71
N VAL A 223 2.13 14.67 4.09
CA VAL A 223 1.84 16.01 3.53
C VAL A 223 2.82 17.06 4.06
N ASN A 224 3.30 16.90 5.29
CA ASN A 224 4.33 17.76 5.88
C ASN A 224 5.31 16.90 6.67
N PRO A 225 6.38 16.39 6.03
CA PRO A 225 7.32 15.45 6.66
C PRO A 225 8.05 15.98 7.89
N ASN A 226 8.02 17.30 8.12
CA ASN A 226 8.57 17.89 9.33
C ASN A 226 7.67 17.70 10.55
N HIS A 227 6.43 17.27 10.36
CA HIS A 227 5.48 16.95 11.43
C HIS A 227 5.43 15.45 11.69
N ILE A 228 5.84 15.05 12.90
CA ILE A 228 5.76 13.68 13.38
C ILE A 228 4.64 13.60 14.40
N TYR A 229 3.69 12.71 14.16
CA TYR A 229 2.66 12.37 15.13
C TYR A 229 3.11 11.20 16.00
N PHE A 230 2.83 11.28 17.29
CA PHE A 230 3.15 10.20 18.20
C PHE A 230 2.15 10.13 19.35
N ILE A 231 1.99 8.94 19.91
CA ILE A 231 1.20 8.70 21.12
C ILE A 231 2.20 8.42 22.24
N PRO A 232 2.48 9.39 23.13
CA PRO A 232 3.33 9.14 24.28
C PRO A 232 2.63 8.23 25.28
N SER A 233 3.43 7.48 26.02
CA SER A 233 3.02 6.53 27.04
C SER A 233 3.94 6.61 28.26
N LYS A 234 3.49 6.03 29.35
CA LYS A 234 4.33 5.65 30.49
C LYS A 234 3.97 4.24 30.96
N ALA A 235 4.75 3.71 31.91
CA ALA A 235 4.51 2.40 32.51
C ALA A 235 3.03 2.17 32.90
N GLY A 236 2.54 0.95 32.68
CA GLY A 236 1.15 0.58 32.95
C GLY A 236 0.14 1.03 31.89
N ASN A 237 0.54 1.12 30.61
CA ASN A 237 -0.33 1.47 29.47
C ASN A 237 -1.08 2.80 29.65
N SER A 238 -0.41 3.79 30.26
CA SER A 238 -0.97 5.12 30.45
C SER A 238 -0.62 6.01 29.25
N TYR A 239 -1.58 6.24 28.38
CA TYR A 239 -1.40 7.01 27.13
C TYR A 239 -1.68 8.51 27.30
N GLY A 240 -0.99 9.34 26.51
CA GLY A 240 -1.06 10.79 26.58
C GLY A 240 -2.00 11.48 25.60
N GLY A 241 -2.70 10.72 24.76
CA GLY A 241 -3.39 11.26 23.59
C GLY A 241 -2.43 11.42 22.41
N LEU A 242 -2.89 12.12 21.37
CA LEU A 242 -2.08 12.37 20.18
C LEU A 242 -1.24 13.64 20.35
N TRP A 243 0.05 13.55 20.04
CA TRP A 243 0.98 14.67 20.00
C TRP A 243 1.56 14.84 18.60
N ARG A 244 1.98 16.07 18.28
CA ARG A 244 2.68 16.42 17.04
C ARG A 244 4.00 17.11 17.39
N LEU A 245 5.11 16.53 16.97
CA LEU A 245 6.43 17.13 16.99
C LEU A 245 6.68 17.86 15.67
N ASP A 246 7.07 19.13 15.73
CA ASP A 246 7.70 19.84 14.63
C ASP A 246 9.22 19.64 14.71
N THR A 247 9.76 18.91 13.74
CA THR A 247 11.18 18.55 13.70
C THR A 247 12.12 19.71 13.36
N ASN A 248 11.60 20.81 12.80
CA ASN A 248 12.41 22.01 12.55
C ASN A 248 12.65 22.79 13.84
N THR A 249 11.63 22.86 14.70
CA THR A 249 11.67 23.65 15.93
C THR A 249 11.94 22.81 17.18
N GLY A 250 11.79 21.49 17.09
CA GLY A 250 11.82 20.57 18.23
C GLY A 250 10.62 20.72 19.17
N THR A 251 9.59 21.48 18.80
CA THR A 251 8.43 21.74 19.64
C THR A 251 7.40 20.63 19.49
N ALA A 252 6.90 20.09 20.60
CA ALA A 252 5.80 19.14 20.59
C ALA A 252 4.52 19.76 21.15
N THR A 253 3.41 19.57 20.43
CA THR A 253 2.08 20.07 20.80
C THR A 253 1.10 18.92 20.90
N ARG A 254 0.33 18.89 21.98
CA ARG A 254 -0.78 17.94 22.13
C ARG A 254 -1.94 18.32 21.20
N ILE A 255 -2.36 17.39 20.36
CA ILE A 255 -3.47 17.57 19.40
C ILE A 255 -4.79 17.09 20.02
N THR A 256 -4.79 15.91 20.66
CA THR A 256 -5.98 15.38 21.34
C THR A 256 -5.64 14.92 22.74
N THR A 257 -6.65 14.90 23.61
CA THR A 257 -6.53 14.24 24.92
C THR A 257 -6.47 12.72 24.76
N ASN A 258 -6.22 12.02 25.87
CA ASN A 258 -6.32 10.57 25.90
C ASN A 258 -7.79 10.17 25.69
N THR A 259 -8.07 9.53 24.57
CA THR A 259 -9.35 8.92 24.22
C THR A 259 -9.11 7.47 23.81
N THR A 260 -10.18 6.69 23.65
CA THR A 260 -10.11 5.30 23.16
C THR A 260 -9.33 5.18 21.84
N ALA A 261 -9.42 6.17 20.94
CA ALA A 261 -8.67 6.18 19.70
C ALA A 261 -7.15 6.26 19.90
N THR A 262 -6.69 6.73 21.06
CA THR A 262 -5.26 6.93 21.37
C THR A 262 -4.72 5.93 22.39
N THR A 263 -5.47 4.88 22.73
CA THR A 263 -5.02 3.86 23.69
C THR A 263 -4.27 2.70 23.02
N SER A 264 -3.55 2.96 21.93
CA SER A 264 -2.95 1.91 21.10
C SER A 264 -1.51 2.20 20.69
N VAL A 265 -0.82 1.14 20.29
CA VAL A 265 0.51 1.13 19.67
C VAL A 265 0.46 1.27 18.14
N ARG A 266 -0.72 1.51 17.55
CA ARG A 266 -0.96 1.43 16.10
C ARG A 266 -1.44 2.76 15.57
N LEU A 267 -0.59 3.48 14.86
CA LEU A 267 -0.86 4.79 14.29
C LEU A 267 -0.31 4.84 12.87
N ALA A 268 -1.12 5.33 11.92
CA ALA A 268 -0.68 5.55 10.55
C ALA A 268 -1.19 6.90 10.01
N ALA A 269 -0.46 7.51 9.08
CA ALA A 269 -0.79 8.75 8.41
C ALA A 269 -0.90 8.52 6.91
N ASP A 270 -2.09 8.73 6.35
CA ASP A 270 -2.28 8.55 4.91
C ASP A 270 -1.75 9.74 4.09
N ARG A 271 -1.66 9.57 2.77
CA ARG A 271 -1.17 10.58 1.83
C ARG A 271 -1.90 11.94 1.88
N ASN A 272 -3.11 11.98 2.44
CA ASN A 272 -3.89 13.21 2.59
C ASN A 272 -3.67 13.86 3.96
N GLY A 273 -2.86 13.24 4.83
CA GLY A 273 -2.58 13.68 6.18
C GLY A 273 -3.62 13.23 7.22
N THR A 274 -4.57 12.36 6.83
CA THR A 274 -5.50 11.76 7.80
C THR A 274 -4.74 10.77 8.65
N LEU A 275 -4.93 10.85 9.97
CA LEU A 275 -4.37 9.88 10.89
C LEU A 275 -5.35 8.76 11.15
N TRP A 276 -4.85 7.54 11.20
CA TRP A 276 -5.57 6.32 11.44
C TRP A 276 -5.03 5.66 12.68
N SER A 277 -5.92 5.18 13.54
CA SER A 277 -5.53 4.45 14.74
C SER A 277 -6.39 3.22 14.90
N TRP A 278 -5.75 2.09 15.17
CA TRP A 278 -6.44 0.87 15.55
C TRP A 278 -6.41 0.73 17.06
N ALA A 279 -7.50 1.07 17.73
CA ALA A 279 -7.57 1.12 19.18
C ALA A 279 -7.59 -0.27 19.84
N THR A 280 -7.35 -0.32 21.15
CA THR A 280 -7.39 -1.56 21.94
C THR A 280 -8.78 -2.17 22.08
N ASN A 281 -9.85 -1.42 21.79
CA ASN A 281 -11.21 -1.95 21.66
C ASN A 281 -11.48 -2.61 20.29
N GLY A 282 -10.46 -2.68 19.42
CA GLY A 282 -10.56 -3.28 18.10
C GLY A 282 -11.40 -2.49 17.11
N ILE A 283 -11.56 -1.18 17.35
CA ILE A 283 -12.22 -0.23 16.44
C ILE A 283 -11.15 0.60 15.72
N LEU A 284 -11.35 0.79 14.41
CA LEU A 284 -10.55 1.70 13.60
C LEU A 284 -11.07 3.12 13.79
N TYR A 285 -10.17 4.07 14.01
CA TYR A 285 -10.48 5.49 14.12
C TYR A 285 -9.72 6.29 13.09
N SER A 286 -10.30 7.40 12.62
CA SER A 286 -9.62 8.40 11.80
C SER A 286 -9.65 9.78 12.45
N LEU A 287 -8.63 10.60 12.21
CA LEU A 287 -8.58 12.01 12.55
C LEU A 287 -8.22 12.81 11.29
N ALA A 288 -9.17 13.63 10.83
CA ALA A 288 -8.95 14.47 9.66
C ALA A 288 -7.92 15.58 9.96
N PRO A 289 -7.13 16.02 8.95
CA PRO A 289 -6.17 17.10 9.12
C PRO A 289 -6.79 18.36 9.75
N GLY A 290 -6.11 18.93 10.75
CA GLY A 290 -6.54 20.16 11.41
C GLY A 290 -7.71 20.00 12.41
N THR A 291 -8.19 18.78 12.63
CA THR A 291 -9.27 18.50 13.58
C THR A 291 -8.73 17.88 14.88
N THR A 292 -9.56 17.83 15.92
CA THR A 292 -9.25 17.21 17.22
C THR A 292 -10.22 16.09 17.60
N THR A 293 -11.15 15.75 16.70
CA THR A 293 -12.23 14.79 16.95
C THR A 293 -12.01 13.53 16.14
N TRP A 294 -11.80 12.42 16.84
CA TRP A 294 -11.68 11.11 16.22
C TRP A 294 -13.04 10.58 15.75
N THR A 295 -13.09 10.08 14.54
CA THR A 295 -14.25 9.38 13.96
C THR A 295 -14.04 7.89 14.06
N ALA A 296 -14.98 7.16 14.64
CA ALA A 296 -14.96 5.70 14.68
C ALA A 296 -15.47 5.12 13.36
N HIS A 297 -14.87 4.01 12.94
CA HIS A 297 -15.22 3.25 11.75
C HIS A 297 -15.50 1.80 12.11
N THR A 298 -16.57 1.27 11.55
CA THR A 298 -16.90 -0.15 11.71
C THR A 298 -16.38 -0.91 10.50
N LEU A 299 -15.40 -1.78 10.71
CA LEU A 299 -15.03 -2.73 9.66
C LEU A 299 -16.11 -3.80 9.53
N THR A 300 -16.66 -3.93 8.33
CA THR A 300 -17.61 -5.01 8.03
C THR A 300 -16.88 -6.34 7.86
N ALA A 301 -15.68 -6.29 7.28
CA ALA A 301 -14.77 -7.42 7.14
C ALA A 301 -13.33 -6.94 7.00
N ALA A 302 -12.38 -7.82 7.29
CA ALA A 302 -10.98 -7.67 6.91
C ALA A 302 -10.49 -8.98 6.28
N SER A 303 -9.91 -8.92 5.08
CA SER A 303 -9.42 -10.10 4.38
C SER A 303 -7.92 -10.23 4.52
N SER A 304 -7.46 -11.46 4.69
CA SER A 304 -6.04 -11.79 4.56
C SER A 304 -5.59 -11.53 3.14
N THR A 305 -4.33 -11.15 3.02
CA THR A 305 -3.71 -10.79 1.73
C THR A 305 -3.63 -11.95 0.74
N ASP A 306 -3.72 -13.19 1.20
CA ASP A 306 -3.84 -14.38 0.35
C ASP A 306 -5.28 -14.69 -0.10
N GLY A 307 -6.27 -13.88 0.33
CA GLY A 307 -7.67 -14.01 0.00
C GLY A 307 -8.37 -15.23 0.62
N ARG A 308 -7.69 -16.01 1.48
CA ARG A 308 -8.21 -17.26 2.02
C ARG A 308 -9.02 -17.10 3.30
N THR A 309 -8.79 -16.01 4.02
CA THR A 309 -9.43 -15.74 5.30
C THR A 309 -10.08 -14.39 5.27
N THR A 310 -11.37 -14.33 5.61
CA THR A 310 -12.07 -13.08 5.86
C THR A 310 -12.54 -13.10 7.30
N LEU A 311 -12.08 -12.14 8.09
CA LEU A 311 -12.49 -11.95 9.47
C LEU A 311 -13.79 -11.16 9.51
N THR A 312 -14.75 -11.62 10.31
CA THR A 312 -15.97 -10.87 10.61
C THR A 312 -15.66 -9.67 11.51
N ALA A 313 -16.59 -8.70 11.57
CA ALA A 313 -16.49 -7.54 12.46
C ALA A 313 -16.21 -7.91 13.93
N ASP A 314 -16.77 -9.02 14.43
CA ASP A 314 -16.52 -9.46 15.81
C ASP A 314 -15.15 -10.14 15.97
N GLN A 315 -14.67 -10.84 14.94
CA GLN A 315 -13.33 -11.40 14.95
C GLN A 315 -12.26 -10.30 14.91
N THR A 316 -12.49 -9.21 14.17
CA THR A 316 -11.56 -8.08 14.13
C THR A 316 -11.43 -7.37 15.48
N LYS A 317 -12.48 -7.37 16.31
CA LYS A 317 -12.42 -6.77 17.67
C LYS A 317 -11.39 -7.46 18.58
N ASN A 318 -11.07 -8.73 18.31
CA ASN A 318 -10.15 -9.54 19.10
C ASN A 318 -8.68 -9.41 18.68
N LEU A 319 -8.36 -8.48 17.77
CA LEU A 319 -7.01 -8.23 17.29
C LEU A 319 -6.22 -7.35 18.28
N GLY A 320 -5.72 -7.99 19.33
CA GLY A 320 -5.09 -7.35 20.50
C GLY A 320 -3.63 -6.90 20.33
N ALA A 321 -2.90 -7.45 19.36
CA ALA A 321 -1.53 -7.00 19.03
C ALA A 321 -1.39 -6.72 17.52
N GLY A 322 -0.36 -5.97 17.13
CA GLY A 322 -0.13 -5.61 15.73
C GLY A 322 0.41 -4.21 15.49
N ASP A 323 0.49 -3.86 14.21
CA ASP A 323 0.84 -2.53 13.71
C ASP A 323 0.00 -2.16 12.49
N LEU A 324 -0.16 -0.86 12.24
CA LEU A 324 -0.99 -0.29 11.18
C LEU A 324 -0.12 0.60 10.30
N VAL A 325 -0.20 0.42 8.99
CA VAL A 325 0.48 1.29 8.02
C VAL A 325 -0.45 1.64 6.86
N THR A 326 -0.20 2.77 6.20
CA THR A 326 -0.90 3.12 4.96
C THR A 326 -0.01 2.83 3.76
N SER A 327 -0.61 2.38 2.66
CA SER A 327 0.09 2.26 1.37
C SER A 327 -0.19 3.48 0.48
N GLY A 328 0.58 3.64 -0.61
CA GLY A 328 0.50 4.84 -1.48
C GLY A 328 -0.84 5.02 -2.19
N ASN A 329 -1.64 3.95 -2.30
CA ASN A 329 -2.99 3.99 -2.85
C ASN A 329 -4.07 4.44 -1.83
N GLY A 330 -3.71 4.61 -0.56
CA GLY A 330 -4.63 4.97 0.52
C GLY A 330 -5.24 3.78 1.27
N ASP A 331 -4.91 2.54 0.90
CA ASP A 331 -5.33 1.37 1.67
C ASP A 331 -4.52 1.27 2.97
N LEU A 332 -5.18 0.79 4.01
CA LEU A 332 -4.56 0.48 5.29
C LEU A 332 -4.15 -1.00 5.31
N TRP A 333 -2.96 -1.26 5.81
CA TRP A 333 -2.44 -2.60 6.05
C TRP A 333 -2.26 -2.80 7.54
N LEU A 334 -2.84 -3.87 8.04
CA LEU A 334 -2.84 -4.22 9.45
C LEU A 334 -2.12 -5.56 9.60
N LEU A 335 -0.93 -5.53 10.20
CA LEU A 335 -0.34 -6.71 10.79
C LEU A 335 -1.01 -6.88 12.15
N ALA A 336 -1.74 -7.97 12.38
CA ALA A 336 -2.45 -8.15 13.65
C ALA A 336 -2.38 -9.58 14.16
N ALA A 337 -2.37 -9.73 15.48
CA ALA A 337 -2.49 -11.03 16.12
C ALA A 337 -3.77 -11.11 16.96
N ASN A 338 -4.49 -12.21 16.79
CA ASN A 338 -5.55 -12.60 17.70
C ASN A 338 -4.91 -13.31 18.90
N THR A 339 -4.94 -12.67 20.06
CA THR A 339 -4.33 -13.18 21.28
C THR A 339 -5.08 -14.36 21.89
N GLY A 340 -6.34 -14.57 21.52
CA GLY A 340 -7.11 -15.74 21.92
C GLY A 340 -6.77 -17.01 21.13
N THR A 341 -6.40 -16.86 19.85
CA THR A 341 -6.10 -18.00 18.95
C THR A 341 -4.62 -18.14 18.60
N ASN A 342 -3.77 -17.20 19.02
CA ASN A 342 -2.36 -17.11 18.62
C ASN A 342 -2.15 -17.09 17.09
N THR A 343 -3.12 -16.53 16.35
CA THR A 343 -3.04 -16.43 14.89
C THR A 343 -2.62 -15.01 14.50
N THR A 344 -1.63 -14.89 13.61
CA THR A 344 -1.20 -13.61 13.03
C THR A 344 -1.75 -13.48 11.62
N TYR A 345 -2.20 -12.28 11.28
CA TYR A 345 -2.80 -11.90 10.02
C TYR A 345 -2.06 -10.72 9.43
N LEU A 346 -1.90 -10.72 8.11
CA LEU A 346 -1.66 -9.51 7.33
C LEU A 346 -2.95 -9.21 6.58
N LEU A 347 -3.60 -8.12 6.96
CA LEU A 347 -4.92 -7.72 6.48
C LEU A 347 -4.81 -6.44 5.64
N SER A 348 -5.55 -6.38 4.55
CA SER A 348 -5.76 -5.12 3.80
C SER A 348 -7.16 -4.59 4.09
N ILE A 349 -7.26 -3.33 4.50
CA ILE A 349 -8.50 -2.60 4.66
C ILE A 349 -8.56 -1.60 3.50
N ASN A 350 -9.48 -1.86 2.57
CA ASN A 350 -9.64 -1.03 1.38
C ASN A 350 -10.09 0.39 1.77
N ALA A 351 -9.59 1.40 1.05
CA ALA A 351 -9.96 2.80 1.28
C ALA A 351 -11.49 3.07 1.26
N ASN A 352 -12.26 2.27 0.53
CA ASN A 352 -13.73 2.39 0.50
C ASN A 352 -14.43 1.83 1.76
N GLU A 353 -13.78 0.91 2.48
CA GLU A 353 -14.28 0.40 3.78
C GLU A 353 -13.91 1.33 4.93
N SER A 354 -12.76 2.02 4.84
CA SER A 354 -12.27 2.92 5.90
C SER A 354 -13.04 4.24 6.00
N THR A 355 -13.94 4.55 5.07
CA THR A 355 -14.76 5.79 5.07
C THR A 355 -16.22 5.58 5.45
N LYS A 356 -16.65 4.35 5.80
CA LYS A 356 -18.05 4.09 6.17
C LYS A 356 -18.32 4.60 7.60
N PRO A 357 -19.21 5.59 7.79
CA PRO A 357 -19.56 6.04 9.12
C PRO A 357 -20.25 4.91 9.90
N THR A 358 -19.92 4.78 11.19
CA THR A 358 -20.66 3.88 12.09
C THR A 358 -22.15 4.25 12.08
N PRO A 359 -23.07 3.30 11.86
CA PRO A 359 -24.50 3.57 11.94
C PRO A 359 -24.85 4.15 13.31
N PRO A 360 -25.77 5.13 13.40
CA PRO A 360 -26.23 5.61 14.70
C PRO A 360 -26.78 4.42 15.51
N PRO A 361 -26.60 4.42 16.85
CA PRO A 361 -27.14 3.35 17.69
C PRO A 361 -28.63 3.23 17.43
N SER A 362 -29.09 2.02 17.09
CA SER A 362 -30.50 1.74 16.91
C SER A 362 -31.22 2.10 18.20
N SER A 363 -32.07 3.13 18.17
CA SER A 363 -32.99 3.40 19.25
C SER A 363 -33.87 2.17 19.41
N SER A 364 -33.62 1.40 20.46
CA SER A 364 -34.55 0.36 20.90
C SER A 364 -35.88 1.06 21.16
N ALA A 365 -36.88 0.77 20.34
CA ALA A 365 -38.24 1.17 20.61
C ALA A 365 -38.64 0.56 21.97
N SER A 366 -38.87 1.44 22.93
CA SER A 366 -39.56 1.15 24.19
C SER A 366 -41.02 0.83 23.95
#